data_AF-A0A395JN73-F1
#
_entry.id   AF-A0A395JN73-F1
#
_cell.length_a   1.000
_cell.length_b   1.000
_cell.length_c   1.000
_cell.angle_alpha   90.00
_cell.angle_beta   90.00
_cell.angle_gamma   90.00
#
_symmetry.space_group_name_H-M   'P 1'
#
loop_
_entity.id
_entity.type
_entity.pdbx_description
1 polymer ?
#
loop_
_entity_poly.entity_id
_entity_poly.type
_entity_poly.pdbx_seq_one_letter_code
_entity_poly.pdbx_strand_id
1 'polypeptide(L)'
;MMAISFQAPTLSADESLKNTAATQQMVDLMELISDGRRHATLSIADRAMLLKKGFAKDLVDNVIFYTERASDAVRHSHDDQLVVGFTHSAFDPSLYACDSIMDSLRVSHDGRCAYCESSVDHASLARVSHYRPPWGAFSHGQWQRNSYFEFAYEPKNLLYSCQACTDLYKGNQFPVVGPRAPQVDVSAEVPLILNPYTDNPRDHIRFNPITSHAYAFDKLSEFFSWYLDIPKNKVGEHLWDHPDLLTIIDDAGAATNKKSDIHAQYQKWNNEQESVRYKGEVSIAVLGLNRPSLVAARRASMLGLYARYVVAENGHPEHDQDIFDALLDREDPTTKGLSAIMYASCSVDSFNSWKRDRAESGICWNTNYRQASPTNSANPRANTMPWFTSSLQYMVLESELSLAGKRRIVCLHSSDFLYGSDRKVKTVFLPIDWDDDFNNVIKVSSPKIVWESSFSELASTQPIALQSLFANNEVWAEGNYASLA
;
A
#
# COMPACT_ATOMS: atom_id res chain seq x y z
N MET A 1 9.32 3.94 11.10
CA MET A 1 8.80 5.02 10.25
C MET A 1 8.96 6.30 11.05
N MET A 2 9.63 7.31 10.50
CA MET A 2 9.76 8.65 11.07
C MET A 2 8.66 9.54 10.50
N ALA A 3 8.26 10.54 11.28
CA ALA A 3 7.47 11.64 10.74
C ALA A 3 8.31 12.41 9.71
N ILE A 4 7.64 12.92 8.68
CA ILE A 4 8.26 13.67 7.59
C ILE A 4 7.66 15.07 7.61
N SER A 5 8.52 16.08 7.66
CA SER A 5 8.06 17.45 7.55
C SER A 5 7.66 17.72 6.10
N PHE A 6 6.37 17.95 5.87
CA PHE A 6 5.87 18.22 4.53
C PHE A 6 6.46 19.52 3.99
N GLN A 7 7.04 19.43 2.80
CA GLN A 7 7.48 20.57 2.00
C GLN A 7 6.81 20.47 0.65
N ALA A 8 6.09 21.53 0.25
CA ALA A 8 5.43 21.54 -1.04
C ALA A 8 6.48 21.52 -2.17
N PRO A 9 6.30 20.70 -3.22
CA PRO A 9 7.15 20.72 -4.39
C PRO A 9 7.19 22.08 -5.06
N THR A 10 8.39 22.52 -5.44
CA THR A 10 8.59 23.75 -6.19
C THR A 10 8.22 23.53 -7.65
N LEU A 11 6.95 23.70 -7.97
CA LEU A 11 6.44 23.60 -9.33
C LEU A 11 6.57 24.95 -10.05
N SER A 12 6.85 24.90 -11.35
CA SER A 12 6.67 26.06 -12.23
C SER A 12 5.19 26.42 -12.35
N ALA A 13 4.92 27.64 -12.83
CA ALA A 13 3.55 28.10 -13.08
C ALA A 13 2.83 27.21 -14.12
N ASP A 14 3.56 26.72 -15.12
CA ASP A 14 3.04 25.82 -16.15
C ASP A 14 2.68 24.44 -15.59
N GLU A 15 3.57 23.83 -14.78
CA GLU A 15 3.28 22.55 -14.10
C GLU A 15 2.07 22.66 -13.16
N SER A 16 2.00 23.75 -12.38
CA SER A 16 0.87 23.98 -11.47
C SER A 16 -0.46 24.14 -12.22
N LEU A 17 -0.43 24.85 -13.36
CA LEU A 17 -1.60 25.02 -14.23
C LEU A 17 -2.04 23.68 -14.84
N LYS A 18 -1.09 22.86 -15.30
CA LYS A 18 -1.38 21.53 -15.85
C LYS A 18 -1.99 20.59 -14.82
N ASN A 19 -1.47 20.55 -13.60
CA ASN A 19 -2.04 19.73 -12.52
C ASN A 19 -3.47 20.17 -12.20
N THR A 20 -3.70 21.48 -12.08
CA THR A 20 -5.04 22.03 -11.82
C THR A 20 -6.02 21.72 -12.95
N ALA A 21 -5.61 21.90 -14.20
CA ALA A 21 -6.44 21.61 -15.36
C ALA A 21 -6.76 20.11 -15.49
N ALA A 22 -5.80 19.23 -15.20
CA ALA A 22 -5.99 17.79 -15.22
C ALA A 22 -6.99 17.34 -14.15
N THR A 23 -6.85 17.82 -12.90
CA THR A 23 -7.81 17.55 -11.83
C THR A 23 -9.20 18.07 -12.19
N GLN A 24 -9.32 19.28 -12.72
CA GLN A 24 -10.62 19.85 -13.10
C GLN A 24 -11.31 19.01 -14.19
N GLN A 25 -10.57 18.55 -15.21
CA GLN A 25 -11.15 17.67 -16.23
C GLN A 25 -11.65 16.34 -15.65
N MET A 26 -10.97 15.79 -14.64
CA MET A 26 -11.42 14.57 -13.96
C MET A 26 -12.73 14.80 -13.20
N VAL A 27 -12.81 15.90 -12.44
CA VAL A 27 -14.02 16.30 -11.68
C VAL A 27 -15.20 16.53 -12.62
N ASP A 28 -15.02 17.39 -13.64
CA ASP A 28 -16.05 17.74 -14.61
C ASP A 28 -16.57 16.49 -15.35
N LEU A 29 -15.68 15.55 -15.67
CA LEU A 29 -16.07 14.31 -16.32
C LEU A 29 -16.85 13.39 -15.38
N MET A 30 -16.42 13.25 -14.13
CA MET A 30 -17.11 12.44 -13.13
C MET A 30 -18.51 12.99 -12.82
N GLU A 31 -18.66 14.30 -12.65
CA GLU A 31 -19.96 14.96 -12.50
C GLU A 31 -20.89 14.69 -13.70
N LEU A 32 -20.34 14.74 -14.92
CA LEU A 32 -21.11 14.52 -16.14
C LEU A 32 -21.67 13.09 -16.26
N ILE A 33 -20.94 12.08 -15.80
CA ILE A 33 -21.29 10.67 -16.03
C ILE A 33 -21.89 9.97 -14.80
N SER A 34 -21.80 10.55 -13.60
CA SER A 34 -22.23 9.88 -12.36
C SER A 34 -23.72 9.54 -12.31
N ASP A 35 -24.57 10.30 -13.02
CA ASP A 35 -26.03 10.04 -13.13
C ASP A 35 -26.39 9.17 -14.36
N GLY A 36 -25.43 8.42 -14.87
CA GLY A 36 -25.60 7.61 -16.07
C GLY A 36 -26.56 6.42 -15.90
N ARG A 37 -26.87 5.77 -17.03
CA ARG A 37 -27.77 4.61 -17.05
C ARG A 37 -27.06 3.35 -16.58
N ARG A 38 -27.66 2.62 -15.62
CA ARG A 38 -27.21 1.28 -15.23
C ARG A 38 -27.31 0.26 -16.37
N HIS A 39 -26.47 -0.76 -16.28
CA HIS A 39 -26.28 -1.89 -17.20
C HIS A 39 -25.80 -1.53 -18.61
N ALA A 40 -25.19 -0.35 -18.77
CA ALA A 40 -24.58 0.11 -19.99
C ALA A 40 -23.10 0.45 -19.77
N THR A 41 -22.31 0.39 -20.83
CA THR A 41 -20.95 0.95 -20.91
C THR A 41 -20.97 2.19 -21.80
N LEU A 42 -20.00 3.09 -21.67
CA LEU A 42 -19.86 4.23 -22.60
C LEU A 42 -19.54 3.74 -24.01
N SER A 43 -20.40 4.03 -24.98
CA SER A 43 -20.21 3.65 -26.38
C SER A 43 -19.15 4.49 -27.08
N ILE A 44 -18.75 4.08 -28.28
CA ILE A 44 -17.88 4.87 -29.18
C ILE A 44 -18.49 6.26 -29.43
N ALA A 45 -19.81 6.34 -29.60
CA ALA A 45 -20.50 7.62 -29.82
C ALA A 45 -20.45 8.52 -28.57
N ASP A 46 -20.66 7.95 -27.38
CA ASP A 46 -20.57 8.70 -26.11
C ASP A 46 -19.16 9.25 -25.92
N ARG A 47 -18.13 8.42 -26.13
CA ARG A 47 -16.73 8.83 -26.03
C ARG A 47 -16.36 9.90 -27.07
N ALA A 48 -16.85 9.78 -28.30
CA ALA A 48 -16.67 10.81 -29.32
C ALA A 48 -17.34 12.14 -28.92
N MET A 49 -18.46 12.10 -28.21
CA MET A 49 -19.10 13.30 -27.65
C MET A 49 -18.27 13.92 -26.53
N LEU A 50 -17.66 13.11 -25.64
CA LEU A 50 -16.75 13.61 -24.60
C LEU A 50 -15.53 14.31 -25.21
N LEU A 51 -14.91 13.71 -26.24
CA LEU A 51 -13.80 14.35 -26.96
C LEU A 51 -14.21 15.69 -27.59
N LYS A 52 -15.42 15.76 -28.18
CA LYS A 52 -15.97 17.02 -28.74
C LYS A 52 -16.22 18.08 -27.67
N LYS A 53 -16.49 17.68 -26.42
CA LYS A 53 -16.61 18.60 -25.28
C LYS A 53 -15.26 19.11 -24.74
N GLY A 54 -14.14 18.58 -25.26
CA GLY A 54 -12.79 19.05 -24.93
C GLY A 54 -12.08 18.25 -23.84
N PHE A 55 -12.62 17.12 -23.40
CA PHE A 55 -11.92 16.23 -22.47
C PHE A 55 -10.69 15.58 -23.14
N ALA A 56 -9.60 15.44 -22.39
CA ALA A 56 -8.38 14.81 -22.87
C ALA A 56 -8.62 13.36 -23.33
N LYS A 57 -7.93 12.95 -24.40
CA LYS A 57 -8.08 11.61 -24.98
C LYS A 57 -7.74 10.51 -23.98
N ASP A 58 -6.63 10.65 -23.26
CA ASP A 58 -6.19 9.64 -22.28
C ASP A 58 -7.21 9.45 -21.16
N LEU A 59 -7.87 10.54 -20.75
CA LEU A 59 -8.95 10.49 -19.77
C LEU A 59 -10.18 9.77 -20.32
N VAL A 60 -10.61 10.13 -21.54
CA VAL A 60 -11.76 9.51 -22.22
C VAL A 60 -11.50 8.05 -22.58
N ASP A 61 -10.27 7.64 -22.82
CA ASP A 61 -9.94 6.25 -23.12
C ASP A 61 -9.95 5.36 -21.87
N ASN A 62 -9.59 5.94 -20.72
CA ASN A 62 -9.40 5.23 -19.45
C ASN A 62 -10.51 5.48 -18.41
N VAL A 63 -11.58 6.18 -18.80
CA VAL A 63 -12.76 6.34 -17.94
C VAL A 63 -13.50 5.01 -17.77
N ILE A 64 -13.79 4.72 -16.51
CA ILE A 64 -14.57 3.57 -16.06
C ILE A 64 -16.03 3.99 -15.97
N PHE A 65 -16.90 3.21 -16.61
CA PHE A 65 -18.35 3.34 -16.53
C PHE A 65 -18.97 1.97 -16.79
N TYR A 66 -19.42 1.31 -15.73
CA TYR A 66 -20.08 0.01 -15.82
C TYR A 66 -21.01 -0.23 -14.63
N THR A 67 -21.81 -1.30 -14.68
CA THR A 67 -22.64 -1.71 -13.54
C THR A 67 -22.07 -2.95 -12.89
N GLU A 68 -21.71 -2.83 -11.62
CA GLU A 68 -21.11 -3.89 -10.81
C GLU A 68 -22.17 -4.58 -9.96
N ARG A 69 -22.04 -5.89 -9.82
CA ARG A 69 -22.71 -6.67 -8.78
C ARG A 69 -21.68 -7.07 -7.73
N ALA A 70 -21.98 -6.77 -6.47
CA ALA A 70 -21.14 -7.17 -5.35
C ALA A 70 -20.97 -8.70 -5.32
N SER A 71 -19.75 -9.15 -5.01
CA SER A 71 -19.37 -10.58 -4.94
C SER A 71 -20.24 -11.39 -3.99
N ASP A 72 -20.70 -10.80 -2.88
CA ASP A 72 -21.56 -11.49 -1.90
C ASP A 72 -23.05 -11.54 -2.33
N ALA A 73 -23.43 -10.71 -3.29
CA ALA A 73 -24.81 -10.50 -3.73
C ALA A 73 -25.18 -11.31 -4.99
N VAL A 74 -24.47 -12.41 -5.28
CA VAL A 74 -24.60 -13.24 -6.50
C VAL A 74 -26.06 -13.56 -6.89
N ARG A 75 -26.99 -13.54 -5.93
CA ARG A 75 -28.39 -13.99 -6.09
C ARG A 75 -29.44 -12.89 -6.26
N HIS A 76 -29.14 -11.59 -6.10
CA HIS A 76 -30.17 -10.54 -6.16
C HIS A 76 -29.77 -9.36 -7.07
N SER A 77 -30.51 -9.19 -8.17
CA SER A 77 -30.27 -8.10 -9.15
C SER A 77 -30.59 -6.70 -8.64
N HIS A 78 -31.18 -6.57 -7.45
CA HIS A 78 -31.56 -5.27 -6.88
C HIS A 78 -30.36 -4.48 -6.32
N ASP A 79 -29.23 -5.15 -6.08
CA ASP A 79 -28.02 -4.55 -5.50
C ASP A 79 -27.02 -4.03 -6.55
N ASP A 80 -27.35 -4.13 -7.84
CA ASP A 80 -26.48 -3.69 -8.94
C ASP A 80 -26.22 -2.17 -8.88
N GLN A 81 -24.94 -1.78 -8.74
CA GLN A 81 -24.49 -0.38 -8.58
C GLN A 81 -23.80 0.14 -9.84
N LEU A 82 -24.04 1.40 -10.18
CA LEU A 82 -23.23 2.08 -11.20
C LEU A 82 -21.85 2.37 -10.59
N VAL A 83 -20.81 1.94 -11.29
CA VAL A 83 -19.42 2.20 -10.94
C VAL A 83 -18.82 3.12 -11.99
N VAL A 84 -18.30 4.25 -11.50
CA VAL A 84 -17.58 5.24 -12.28
C VAL A 84 -16.18 5.45 -11.68
N GLY A 85 -15.25 5.93 -12.48
CA GLY A 85 -13.89 6.23 -12.04
C GLY A 85 -12.92 6.19 -13.20
N PHE A 86 -11.66 5.84 -12.90
CA PHE A 86 -10.59 5.80 -13.87
C PHE A 86 -9.70 4.58 -13.66
N THR A 87 -9.15 4.04 -14.75
CA THR A 87 -8.02 3.10 -14.64
C THR A 87 -6.74 3.88 -14.28
N HIS A 88 -5.70 3.17 -13.84
CA HIS A 88 -4.39 3.79 -13.56
C HIS A 88 -3.85 4.60 -14.75
N SER A 89 -4.13 4.19 -15.99
CA SER A 89 -3.60 4.84 -17.19
C SER A 89 -4.22 6.21 -17.49
N ALA A 90 -5.26 6.62 -16.78
CA ALA A 90 -5.81 7.97 -16.87
C ALA A 90 -4.93 9.04 -16.20
N PHE A 91 -4.00 8.64 -15.33
CA PHE A 91 -3.19 9.53 -14.52
C PHE A 91 -1.80 9.65 -15.13
N ASP A 92 -1.45 10.84 -15.61
CA ASP A 92 -0.18 11.08 -16.29
C ASP A 92 0.97 11.18 -15.27
N PRO A 93 1.95 10.24 -15.28
CA PRO A 93 3.12 10.31 -14.41
C PRO A 93 3.94 11.58 -14.61
N SER A 94 3.88 12.23 -15.77
CA SER A 94 4.57 13.49 -16.01
C SER A 94 4.05 14.65 -15.13
N LEU A 95 2.87 14.50 -14.53
CA LEU A 95 2.25 15.53 -13.68
C LEU A 95 2.44 15.29 -12.18
N TYR A 96 2.57 14.03 -11.74
CA TYR A 96 2.81 13.68 -10.33
C TYR A 96 4.20 13.12 -10.05
N ALA A 97 4.99 12.81 -11.07
CA ALA A 97 6.31 12.20 -10.96
C ALA A 97 7.32 12.81 -11.95
N CYS A 98 7.15 14.08 -12.34
CA CYS A 98 8.20 14.84 -13.02
C CYS A 98 9.42 15.07 -12.12
N ASP A 99 10.54 15.44 -12.73
CA ASP A 99 11.82 15.66 -12.05
C ASP A 99 11.71 16.68 -10.92
N SER A 100 10.96 17.77 -11.10
CA SER A 100 10.76 18.81 -10.07
C SER A 100 10.09 18.26 -8.80
N ILE A 101 9.05 17.45 -8.96
CA ILE A 101 8.38 16.75 -7.86
C ILE A 101 9.32 15.71 -7.25
N MET A 102 9.98 14.91 -8.11
CA MET A 102 10.82 13.82 -7.65
C MET A 102 12.01 14.31 -6.82
N ASP A 103 12.68 15.37 -7.26
CA ASP A 103 13.79 15.99 -6.54
C ASP A 103 13.33 16.62 -5.22
N SER A 104 12.18 17.31 -5.21
CA SER A 104 11.62 17.87 -3.98
C SER A 104 11.24 16.79 -2.96
N LEU A 105 10.62 15.70 -3.43
CA LEU A 105 10.30 14.54 -2.59
C LEU A 105 11.57 13.86 -2.07
N ARG A 106 12.59 13.68 -2.92
CA ARG A 106 13.88 13.12 -2.51
C ARG A 106 14.52 13.93 -1.39
N VAL A 107 14.55 15.26 -1.51
CA VAL A 107 15.13 16.15 -0.49
C VAL A 107 14.32 16.09 0.81
N SER A 108 12.99 16.20 0.73
CA SER A 108 12.13 16.19 1.92
C SER A 108 12.13 14.85 2.67
N HIS A 109 12.49 13.75 2.01
CA HIS A 109 12.56 12.41 2.59
C HIS A 109 13.99 11.92 2.86
N ASP A 110 14.99 12.80 2.68
CA ASP A 110 16.41 12.49 2.84
C ASP A 110 16.88 11.27 2.03
N GLY A 111 16.35 11.11 0.80
CA GLY A 111 16.72 10.00 -0.08
C GLY A 111 16.22 8.63 0.39
N ARG A 112 15.26 8.57 1.33
CA ARG A 112 14.74 7.31 1.90
C ARG A 112 13.28 7.08 1.59
N CYS A 113 12.90 5.81 1.53
CA CYS A 113 11.49 5.42 1.42
C CYS A 113 10.70 5.93 2.64
N ALA A 114 9.63 6.68 2.38
CA ALA A 114 8.70 7.24 3.36
C ALA A 114 8.15 6.19 4.33
N TYR A 115 8.04 4.95 3.87
CA TYR A 115 7.46 3.86 4.65
C TYR A 115 8.51 3.00 5.36
N CYS A 116 9.39 2.35 4.60
CA CYS A 116 10.34 1.37 5.15
C CYS A 116 11.69 1.95 5.55
N GLU A 117 11.96 3.23 5.27
CA GLU A 117 13.20 3.95 5.57
C GLU A 117 14.46 3.35 4.93
N SER A 118 14.31 2.46 3.95
CA SER A 118 15.42 2.01 3.10
C SER A 118 15.91 3.19 2.25
N SER A 119 17.22 3.25 2.02
CA SER A 119 17.76 4.19 1.01
C SER A 119 17.24 3.81 -0.37
N VAL A 120 16.77 4.82 -1.10
CA VAL A 120 16.34 4.73 -2.50
C VAL A 120 16.92 5.89 -3.32
N ASP A 121 18.03 6.46 -2.84
CA ASP A 121 18.64 7.69 -3.34
C ASP A 121 19.13 7.61 -4.81
N HIS A 122 19.13 6.40 -5.38
CA HIS A 122 19.29 6.19 -6.82
C HIS A 122 17.94 6.31 -7.53
N ALA A 123 17.83 7.22 -8.51
CA ALA A 123 16.59 7.55 -9.22
C ALA A 123 15.81 6.35 -9.78
N SER A 124 16.49 5.25 -10.16
CA SER A 124 15.84 4.04 -10.66
C SER A 124 15.08 3.23 -9.60
N LEU A 125 15.40 3.42 -8.31
CA LEU A 125 14.86 2.64 -7.19
C LEU A 125 13.65 3.31 -6.52
N ALA A 126 13.53 4.63 -6.66
CA ALA A 126 12.44 5.40 -6.11
C ALA A 126 11.22 5.44 -7.04
N ARG A 127 10.05 5.64 -6.42
CA ARG A 127 8.75 5.86 -7.04
C ARG A 127 8.05 6.97 -6.28
N VAL A 128 7.24 7.76 -6.98
CA VAL A 128 6.22 8.56 -6.32
C VAL A 128 5.07 7.64 -5.94
N SER A 129 4.80 7.52 -4.65
CA SER A 129 3.68 6.77 -4.10
C SER A 129 2.56 7.73 -3.74
N HIS A 130 1.34 7.40 -4.12
CA HIS A 130 0.17 8.08 -3.58
C HIS A 130 -0.19 7.52 -2.20
N TYR A 131 -0.43 8.38 -1.22
CA TYR A 131 -0.99 7.98 0.07
C TYR A 131 -2.41 7.40 -0.13
N ARG A 132 -3.30 8.17 -0.76
CA ARG A 132 -4.64 7.79 -1.22
C ARG A 132 -4.58 7.38 -2.70
N PRO A 133 -4.92 6.13 -3.07
CA PRO A 133 -4.78 5.65 -4.44
C PRO A 133 -5.83 6.29 -5.37
N PRO A 134 -5.44 7.10 -6.38
CA PRO A 134 -6.41 7.91 -7.14
C PRO A 134 -7.23 7.12 -8.16
N TRP A 135 -6.75 5.94 -8.59
CA TRP A 135 -7.49 5.00 -9.45
C TRP A 135 -8.38 4.03 -8.65
N GLY A 136 -8.71 4.40 -7.41
CA GLY A 136 -9.61 3.68 -6.53
C GLY A 136 -8.91 2.83 -5.46
N ALA A 137 -9.60 2.66 -4.34
CA ALA A 137 -9.12 1.84 -3.23
C ALA A 137 -9.71 0.42 -3.31
N PHE A 138 -8.88 -0.55 -2.95
CA PHE A 138 -9.31 -1.94 -2.77
C PHE A 138 -9.46 -2.23 -1.29
N SER A 139 -10.65 -2.67 -0.88
CA SER A 139 -10.97 -2.98 0.51
C SER A 139 -12.03 -4.06 0.58
N HIS A 140 -11.83 -5.08 1.42
CA HIS A 140 -12.79 -6.18 1.62
C HIS A 140 -13.26 -6.83 0.31
N GLY A 141 -12.33 -7.08 -0.64
CA GLY A 141 -12.65 -7.71 -1.92
C GLY A 141 -13.34 -6.80 -2.95
N GLN A 142 -13.60 -5.53 -2.61
CA GLN A 142 -14.33 -4.61 -3.47
C GLN A 142 -13.49 -3.41 -3.88
N TRP A 143 -13.69 -2.97 -5.12
CA TRP A 143 -13.11 -1.75 -5.65
C TRP A 143 -14.03 -0.55 -5.40
N GLN A 144 -13.48 0.50 -4.82
CA GLN A 144 -14.11 1.81 -4.74
C GLN A 144 -13.45 2.73 -5.76
N ARG A 145 -13.91 2.64 -7.02
CA ARG A 145 -13.25 3.22 -8.22
C ARG A 145 -13.34 4.74 -8.32
N ASN A 146 -14.37 5.34 -7.72
CA ASN A 146 -14.56 6.79 -7.70
C ASN A 146 -13.88 7.47 -6.50
N SER A 147 -13.19 6.71 -5.65
CA SER A 147 -12.47 7.29 -4.52
C SER A 147 -11.14 7.92 -4.97
N TYR A 148 -10.90 9.14 -4.49
CA TYR A 148 -9.59 9.81 -4.44
C TYR A 148 -8.96 10.29 -5.75
N PHE A 149 -9.62 10.19 -6.91
CA PHE A 149 -9.05 10.66 -8.18
C PHE A 149 -8.62 12.14 -8.12
N GLU A 150 -9.33 12.96 -7.35
CA GLU A 150 -9.03 14.39 -7.13
C GLU A 150 -7.65 14.62 -6.47
N PHE A 151 -7.15 13.63 -5.73
CA PHE A 151 -5.87 13.71 -5.03
C PHE A 151 -4.69 13.19 -5.87
N ALA A 152 -4.89 12.86 -7.15
CA ALA A 152 -3.84 12.30 -8.00
C ALA A 152 -2.61 13.21 -8.12
N TYR A 153 -2.84 14.53 -8.16
CA TYR A 153 -1.80 15.55 -8.34
C TYR A 153 -1.65 16.44 -7.10
N GLU A 154 -2.31 16.10 -5.98
CA GLU A 154 -2.23 16.83 -4.73
C GLU A 154 -0.88 16.55 -4.04
N PRO A 155 -0.03 17.57 -3.82
CA PRO A 155 1.29 17.36 -3.20
C PRO A 155 1.28 16.61 -1.87
N LYS A 156 0.30 16.86 -1.00
CA LYS A 156 0.19 16.15 0.30
C LYS A 156 -0.18 14.68 0.16
N ASN A 157 -0.60 14.26 -1.04
CA ASN A 157 -0.88 12.87 -1.36
C ASN A 157 0.33 12.15 -1.97
N LEU A 158 1.43 12.83 -2.29
CA LEU A 158 2.60 12.26 -2.95
C LEU A 158 3.74 12.00 -1.95
N LEU A 159 4.35 10.82 -2.03
CA LEU A 159 5.38 10.34 -1.10
C LEU A 159 6.58 9.75 -1.87
N TYR A 160 7.78 9.95 -1.35
CA TYR A 160 9.00 9.31 -1.87
C TYR A 160 9.09 7.87 -1.35
N SER A 161 8.96 6.84 -2.19
CA SER A 161 8.90 5.45 -1.71
C SER A 161 9.64 4.47 -2.62
N CYS A 162 10.05 3.32 -2.07
CA CYS A 162 10.62 2.24 -2.86
C CYS A 162 9.53 1.46 -3.63
N GLN A 163 9.89 0.87 -4.76
CA GLN A 163 8.99 0.05 -5.58
C GLN A 163 8.26 -1.03 -4.76
N ALA A 164 8.97 -1.71 -3.85
CA ALA A 164 8.36 -2.74 -3.03
C ALA A 164 7.22 -2.18 -2.17
N CYS A 165 7.44 -1.07 -1.45
CA CYS A 165 6.38 -0.50 -0.60
C CYS A 165 5.22 0.07 -1.42
N THR A 166 5.51 0.71 -2.56
CA THR A 166 4.50 1.34 -3.41
C THR A 166 3.67 0.32 -4.18
N ASP A 167 4.33 -0.55 -4.96
CA ASP A 167 3.66 -1.34 -6.00
C ASP A 167 3.27 -2.73 -5.48
N LEU A 168 4.11 -3.35 -4.65
CA LEU A 168 3.94 -4.75 -4.24
C LEU A 168 3.15 -4.91 -2.94
N TYR A 169 3.38 -4.02 -1.98
CA TYR A 169 2.74 -4.12 -0.67
C TYR A 169 1.55 -3.18 -0.56
N LYS A 170 1.77 -1.86 -0.54
CA LYS A 170 0.67 -0.91 -0.39
C LYS A 170 -0.33 -1.06 -1.54
N GLY A 171 0.15 -0.93 -2.78
CA GLY A 171 -0.70 -0.92 -3.97
C GLY A 171 -1.90 0.00 -3.76
N ASN A 172 -3.10 -0.57 -3.93
CA ASN A 172 -4.38 0.15 -3.80
C ASN A 172 -5.06 -0.07 -2.45
N GLN A 173 -4.36 -0.69 -1.50
CA GLN A 173 -4.87 -0.88 -0.17
C GLN A 173 -4.93 0.46 0.55
N PHE A 174 -6.12 0.82 1.00
CA PHE A 174 -6.31 2.00 1.83
C PHE A 174 -7.39 1.72 2.88
N PRO A 175 -7.12 0.90 3.91
CA PRO A 175 -8.15 0.51 4.87
C PRO A 175 -8.63 1.73 5.68
N VAL A 176 -9.94 1.81 5.92
CA VAL A 176 -10.60 2.89 6.69
C VAL A 176 -11.56 2.29 7.72
N VAL A 177 -11.82 3.02 8.80
CA VAL A 177 -12.90 2.70 9.73
C VAL A 177 -14.16 3.48 9.32
N GLY A 178 -15.26 2.76 9.12
CA GLY A 178 -16.54 3.37 8.76
C GLY A 178 -16.62 3.76 7.27
N PRO A 179 -17.41 4.79 6.92
CA PRO A 179 -17.62 5.19 5.53
C PRO A 179 -16.37 5.82 4.90
N ARG A 180 -16.23 5.66 3.59
CA ARG A 180 -15.10 6.14 2.77
C ARG A 180 -15.50 7.33 1.92
N ALA A 181 -14.59 8.25 1.63
CA ALA A 181 -14.83 9.24 0.59
C ALA A 181 -15.09 8.57 -0.80
N PRO A 182 -16.07 9.05 -1.58
CA PRO A 182 -16.83 10.28 -1.39
C PRO A 182 -18.15 10.13 -0.59
N GLN A 183 -18.44 8.98 0.03
CA GLN A 183 -19.66 8.81 0.84
C GLN A 183 -19.70 9.75 2.06
N VAL A 184 -18.51 10.14 2.54
CA VAL A 184 -18.29 11.18 3.52
C VAL A 184 -17.20 12.13 3.04
N ASP A 185 -17.15 13.31 3.64
CA ASP A 185 -16.03 14.23 3.46
C ASP A 185 -14.71 13.55 3.87
N VAL A 186 -13.63 13.82 3.13
CA VAL A 186 -12.31 13.24 3.37
C VAL A 186 -11.77 13.53 4.78
N SER A 187 -12.19 14.63 5.40
CA SER A 187 -11.83 15.00 6.77
C SER A 187 -12.52 14.17 7.84
N ALA A 188 -13.67 13.56 7.53
CA ALA A 188 -14.41 12.67 8.43
C ALA A 188 -13.99 11.19 8.28
N GLU A 189 -13.26 10.86 7.21
CA GLU A 189 -12.75 9.51 6.98
C GLU A 189 -11.61 9.18 7.96
N VAL A 190 -11.63 7.97 8.54
CA VAL A 190 -10.63 7.51 9.49
C VAL A 190 -9.71 6.48 8.84
N PRO A 191 -8.54 6.87 8.28
CA PRO A 191 -7.61 5.94 7.65
C PRO A 191 -6.81 5.13 8.69
N LEU A 192 -6.63 3.83 8.41
CA LEU A 192 -5.88 2.89 9.24
C LEU A 192 -4.42 2.69 8.79
N ILE A 193 -4.04 3.28 7.65
CA ILE A 193 -2.64 3.38 7.23
C ILE A 193 -2.05 4.70 7.71
N LEU A 194 -0.79 4.68 8.15
CA LEU A 194 -0.07 5.89 8.59
C LEU A 194 0.28 6.79 7.41
N ASN A 195 -0.02 8.07 7.56
CA ASN A 195 0.48 9.15 6.73
C ASN A 195 1.68 9.80 7.44
N PRO A 196 2.90 9.66 6.92
CA PRO A 196 4.09 10.19 7.57
C PRO A 196 4.11 11.73 7.65
N TYR A 197 3.26 12.45 6.91
CA TYR A 197 3.15 13.91 7.00
C TYR A 197 2.27 14.41 8.15
N THR A 198 1.27 13.64 8.56
CA THR A 198 0.24 14.09 9.52
C THR A 198 0.21 13.26 10.79
N ASP A 199 0.55 11.98 10.71
CA ASP A 199 0.72 11.13 11.87
C ASP A 199 2.14 11.26 12.39
N ASN A 200 2.33 11.00 13.70
CA ASN A 200 3.62 10.64 14.22
C ASN A 200 3.74 9.11 14.16
N PRO A 201 4.42 8.51 13.16
CA PRO A 201 4.38 7.07 12.97
C PRO A 201 5.01 6.30 14.13
N ARG A 202 5.87 6.99 14.89
CA ARG A 202 6.46 6.47 16.10
C ARG A 202 5.40 6.18 17.17
N ASP A 203 4.26 6.85 17.23
CA ASP A 203 3.24 6.56 18.26
C ASP A 203 2.49 5.25 17.97
N HIS A 204 2.70 4.68 16.78
CA HIS A 204 2.01 3.48 16.30
C HIS A 204 2.94 2.32 16.00
N ILE A 205 4.16 2.59 15.52
CA ILE A 205 5.11 1.56 15.10
C ILE A 205 6.47 1.80 15.76
N ARG A 206 7.01 0.72 16.34
CA ARG A 206 8.37 0.62 16.89
C ARG A 206 9.03 -0.65 16.36
N PHE A 207 10.31 -0.81 16.64
CA PHE A 207 11.09 -1.94 16.17
C PHE A 207 11.70 -2.71 17.33
N ASN A 208 11.65 -4.04 17.24
CA ASN A 208 12.31 -4.92 18.18
C ASN A 208 13.82 -4.81 17.95
N PRO A 209 14.61 -4.35 18.93
CA PRO A 209 16.04 -4.12 18.76
C PRO A 209 16.83 -5.43 18.59
N ILE A 210 16.27 -6.57 19.01
CA ILE A 210 16.89 -7.90 18.88
C ILE A 210 16.63 -8.47 17.48
N THR A 211 15.38 -8.41 17.02
CA THR A 211 14.95 -9.11 15.80
C THR A 211 14.80 -8.21 14.58
N SER A 212 14.80 -6.89 14.76
CA SER A 212 14.52 -5.83 13.75
C SER A 212 13.12 -5.90 13.10
N HIS A 213 12.20 -6.67 13.67
CA HIS A 213 10.80 -6.65 13.27
C HIS A 213 10.12 -5.37 13.76
N ALA A 214 9.24 -4.82 12.94
CA ALA A 214 8.29 -3.81 13.37
C ALA A 214 7.20 -4.46 14.23
N TYR A 215 6.73 -3.77 15.25
CA TYR A 215 5.59 -4.16 16.06
C TYR A 215 4.64 -2.97 16.27
N ALA A 216 3.36 -3.28 16.48
CA ALA A 216 2.32 -2.29 16.73
C ALA A 216 2.47 -1.71 18.16
N PHE A 217 3.16 -0.58 18.28
CA PHE A 217 3.45 0.05 19.55
C PHE A 217 2.20 0.63 20.21
N ASP A 218 1.25 1.14 19.42
CA ASP A 218 -0.04 1.59 19.93
C ASP A 218 -0.76 0.45 20.68
N LYS A 219 -0.84 -0.72 20.06
CA LYS A 219 -1.41 -1.95 20.63
C LYS A 219 -0.66 -2.43 21.89
N LEU A 220 0.67 -2.57 21.80
CA LEU A 220 1.46 -3.02 22.96
C LEU A 220 1.44 -2.03 24.11
N SER A 221 1.37 -0.73 23.82
CA SER A 221 1.25 0.30 24.84
C SER A 221 -0.05 0.16 25.63
N GLU A 222 -1.15 -0.22 24.99
CA GLU A 222 -2.41 -0.50 25.71
C GLU A 222 -2.28 -1.75 26.58
N PHE A 223 -1.71 -2.82 26.04
CA PHE A 223 -1.52 -4.06 26.78
C PHE A 223 -0.64 -3.86 28.03
N PHE A 224 0.54 -3.28 27.89
CA PHE A 224 1.45 -3.09 29.03
C PHE A 224 0.93 -2.07 30.04
N SER A 225 0.17 -1.07 29.57
CA SER A 225 -0.50 -0.15 30.48
C SER A 225 -1.58 -0.84 31.30
N TRP A 226 -2.33 -1.76 30.70
CA TRP A 226 -3.32 -2.57 31.41
C TRP A 226 -2.69 -3.64 32.32
N TYR A 227 -1.67 -4.35 31.83
CA TYR A 227 -1.13 -5.54 32.50
C TYR A 227 -0.12 -5.20 33.62
N LEU A 228 0.72 -4.19 33.40
CA LEU A 228 1.79 -3.81 34.34
C LEU A 228 1.57 -2.45 35.01
N ASP A 229 0.42 -1.80 34.76
CA ASP A 229 0.08 -0.46 35.27
C ASP A 229 1.14 0.61 34.90
N ILE A 230 1.77 0.45 33.73
CA ILE A 230 2.76 1.40 33.21
C ILE A 230 2.04 2.52 32.45
N PRO A 231 2.29 3.81 32.74
CA PRO A 231 1.75 4.90 31.93
C PRO A 231 2.12 4.74 30.45
N LYS A 232 1.16 4.93 29.51
CA LYS A 232 1.40 4.73 28.07
C LYS A 232 2.64 5.46 27.53
N ASN A 233 2.92 6.67 28.02
CA ASN A 233 4.10 7.46 27.64
C ASN A 233 5.45 6.90 28.16
N LYS A 234 5.42 5.96 29.11
CA LYS A 234 6.60 5.29 29.68
C LYS A 234 6.81 3.87 29.18
N VAL A 235 5.84 3.29 28.46
CA VAL A 235 5.98 1.94 27.88
C VAL A 235 7.17 1.85 26.94
N GLY A 236 7.44 2.88 26.13
CA GLY A 236 8.60 2.89 25.23
C GLY A 236 9.93 2.77 25.95
N GLU A 237 10.14 3.53 27.04
CA GLU A 237 11.34 3.44 27.88
C GLU A 237 11.46 2.05 28.53
N HIS A 238 10.36 1.53 29.04
CA HIS A 238 10.32 0.19 29.65
C HIS A 238 10.69 -0.92 28.65
N LEU A 239 10.22 -0.83 27.41
CA LEU A 239 10.56 -1.79 26.36
C LEU A 239 12.03 -1.68 25.91
N TRP A 240 12.67 -0.53 26.04
CA TRP A 240 14.12 -0.40 25.82
C TRP A 240 14.93 -1.01 26.96
N ASP A 241 14.44 -0.93 28.21
CA ASP A 241 15.06 -1.60 29.36
C ASP A 241 14.89 -3.12 29.32
N HIS A 242 13.78 -3.61 28.76
CA HIS A 242 13.41 -5.02 28.71
C HIS A 242 13.02 -5.49 27.29
N PRO A 243 13.95 -5.46 26.33
CA PRO A 243 13.66 -5.81 24.93
C PRO A 243 13.31 -7.29 24.74
N ASP A 244 13.62 -8.16 25.71
CA ASP A 244 13.23 -9.56 25.70
C ASP A 244 11.71 -9.76 25.84
N LEU A 245 10.99 -8.79 26.42
CA LEU A 245 9.51 -8.81 26.45
C LEU A 245 8.90 -8.86 25.05
N LEU A 246 9.54 -8.24 24.07
CA LEU A 246 9.08 -8.24 22.69
C LEU A 246 9.21 -9.63 22.06
N THR A 247 10.28 -10.36 22.36
CA THR A 247 10.45 -11.74 21.86
C THR A 247 9.46 -12.71 22.48
N ILE A 248 9.05 -12.48 23.74
CA ILE A 248 8.05 -13.30 24.43
C ILE A 248 6.66 -13.15 23.79
N ILE A 249 6.33 -11.96 23.31
CA ILE A 249 5.05 -11.73 22.63
C ILE A 249 5.04 -12.39 21.25
N ASP A 250 6.16 -12.34 20.53
CA ASP A 250 6.28 -12.88 19.17
C ASP A 250 6.41 -14.42 19.11
N ASP A 251 7.08 -15.05 20.08
CA ASP A 251 7.35 -16.51 20.09
C ASP A 251 6.49 -17.29 21.10
N ALA A 252 5.65 -18.20 20.61
CA ALA A 252 4.92 -19.17 21.44
C ALA A 252 5.82 -20.28 22.02
N GLY A 253 7.10 -20.35 21.62
CA GLY A 253 7.93 -21.56 21.75
C GLY A 253 9.15 -21.52 22.67
N ALA A 254 9.53 -20.39 23.29
CA ALA A 254 10.81 -20.27 23.98
C ALA A 254 10.74 -19.73 25.43
N ALA A 255 10.73 -20.68 26.38
CA ALA A 255 11.37 -20.65 27.71
C ALA A 255 10.66 -20.04 28.95
N THR A 256 10.72 -20.80 30.07
CA THR A 256 10.50 -20.47 31.50
C THR A 256 9.09 -20.05 31.99
N ASN A 257 8.71 -20.53 33.19
CA ASN A 257 7.37 -20.37 33.80
C ASN A 257 6.86 -18.92 33.95
N LYS A 258 7.75 -17.92 34.04
CA LYS A 258 7.35 -16.50 34.21
C LYS A 258 7.17 -15.76 32.87
N LYS A 259 7.87 -16.20 31.82
CA LYS A 259 7.76 -15.65 30.46
C LYS A 259 6.58 -16.26 29.69
N SER A 260 6.22 -17.51 29.99
CA SER A 260 5.00 -18.15 29.45
C SER A 260 3.70 -17.46 29.90
N ASP A 261 3.70 -16.83 31.09
CA ASP A 261 2.51 -16.15 31.64
C ASP A 261 2.19 -14.85 30.87
N ILE A 262 3.19 -14.00 30.59
CA ILE A 262 2.98 -12.76 29.84
C ILE A 262 2.41 -13.04 28.44
N HIS A 263 2.97 -14.02 27.73
CA HIS A 263 2.46 -14.43 26.42
C HIS A 263 1.00 -14.88 26.52
N ALA A 264 0.66 -15.73 27.49
CA ALA A 264 -0.72 -16.20 27.68
C ALA A 264 -1.70 -15.06 27.99
N GLN A 265 -1.30 -14.11 28.85
CA GLN A 265 -2.12 -12.94 29.16
C GLN A 265 -2.30 -12.02 27.95
N TYR A 266 -1.24 -11.81 27.15
CA TYR A 266 -1.33 -11.06 25.91
C TYR A 266 -2.30 -11.70 24.93
N GLN A 267 -2.21 -13.02 24.71
CA GLN A 267 -3.13 -13.71 23.79
C GLN A 267 -4.59 -13.60 24.26
N LYS A 268 -4.83 -13.78 25.57
CA LYS A 268 -6.18 -13.62 26.13
C LYS A 268 -6.71 -12.20 25.93
N TRP A 269 -5.92 -11.19 26.31
CA TRP A 269 -6.29 -9.78 26.12
C TRP A 269 -6.52 -9.45 24.65
N ASN A 270 -5.64 -9.90 23.76
CA ASN A 270 -5.74 -9.64 22.32
C ASN A 270 -7.02 -10.23 21.71
N ASN A 271 -7.42 -11.43 22.13
CA ASN A 271 -8.68 -12.04 21.71
C ASN A 271 -9.91 -11.24 22.22
N GLU A 272 -9.83 -10.66 23.41
CA GLU A 272 -10.88 -9.77 23.93
C GLU A 272 -10.95 -8.43 23.16
N GLN A 273 -9.86 -8.01 22.50
CA GLN A 273 -9.77 -6.78 21.70
C GLN A 273 -10.01 -6.99 20.19
N GLU A 274 -10.59 -8.11 19.76
CA GLU A 274 -10.71 -8.48 18.34
C GLU A 274 -11.42 -7.41 17.46
N SER A 275 -12.33 -6.61 18.04
CA SER A 275 -13.03 -5.55 17.30
C SER A 275 -12.20 -4.27 17.09
N VAL A 276 -11.14 -4.07 17.87
CA VAL A 276 -10.30 -2.88 17.79
C VAL A 276 -9.34 -3.01 16.60
N ARG A 277 -9.13 -1.91 15.88
CA ARG A 277 -8.19 -1.84 14.77
C ARG A 277 -7.09 -0.85 15.11
N TYR A 278 -5.89 -1.36 15.38
CA TYR A 278 -4.72 -0.55 15.66
C TYR A 278 -4.05 -0.11 14.37
N LYS A 279 -3.74 1.18 14.26
CA LYS A 279 -3.15 1.79 13.07
C LYS A 279 -1.76 1.23 12.79
N GLY A 280 -0.99 0.95 13.85
CA GLY A 280 0.32 0.32 13.77
C GLY A 280 0.25 -1.08 13.14
N GLU A 281 -0.67 -1.91 13.60
CA GLU A 281 -0.87 -3.28 13.10
C GLU A 281 -1.26 -3.31 11.62
N VAL A 282 -2.26 -2.52 11.24
CA VAL A 282 -2.72 -2.43 9.84
C VAL A 282 -1.62 -1.89 8.93
N SER A 283 -0.90 -0.86 9.38
CA SER A 283 0.21 -0.28 8.60
C SER A 283 1.37 -1.26 8.41
N ILE A 284 1.74 -2.04 9.42
CA ILE A 284 2.79 -3.07 9.31
C ILE A 284 2.41 -4.11 8.25
N ALA A 285 1.15 -4.57 8.28
CA ALA A 285 0.64 -5.57 7.33
C ALA A 285 0.57 -5.02 5.91
N VAL A 286 -0.11 -3.88 5.70
CA VAL A 286 -0.33 -3.27 4.38
C VAL A 286 0.99 -2.87 3.71
N LEU A 287 1.93 -2.29 4.46
CA LEU A 287 3.21 -1.83 3.92
C LEU A 287 4.28 -2.92 3.87
N GLY A 288 3.97 -4.12 4.38
CA GLY A 288 4.92 -5.24 4.44
C GLY A 288 6.18 -4.91 5.22
N LEU A 289 6.04 -4.25 6.38
CA LEU A 289 7.20 -3.80 7.14
C LEU A 289 8.00 -4.95 7.77
N ASN A 290 7.43 -6.15 7.82
CA ASN A 290 8.06 -7.37 8.34
C ASN A 290 8.37 -8.41 7.25
N ARG A 291 8.36 -8.02 5.97
CA ARG A 291 8.78 -8.94 4.89
C ARG A 291 10.22 -9.43 5.12
N PRO A 292 10.54 -10.71 4.83
CA PRO A 292 11.83 -11.30 5.18
C PRO A 292 13.05 -10.52 4.67
N SER A 293 12.99 -10.05 3.42
CA SER A 293 14.08 -9.29 2.80
C SER A 293 14.36 -7.95 3.49
N LEU A 294 13.31 -7.26 3.97
CA LEU A 294 13.45 -5.99 4.67
C LEU A 294 13.99 -6.19 6.08
N VAL A 295 13.50 -7.20 6.80
CA VAL A 295 14.00 -7.54 8.14
C VAL A 295 15.48 -7.90 8.08
N ALA A 296 15.90 -8.72 7.11
CA ALA A 296 17.31 -9.05 6.89
C ALA A 296 18.15 -7.79 6.60
N ALA A 297 17.67 -6.89 5.74
CA ALA A 297 18.36 -5.64 5.43
C ALA A 297 18.50 -4.71 6.67
N ARG A 298 17.46 -4.62 7.51
CA ARG A 298 17.52 -3.89 8.78
C ARG A 298 18.54 -4.50 9.73
N ARG A 299 18.54 -5.83 9.92
CA ARG A 299 19.50 -6.53 10.79
C ARG A 299 20.94 -6.28 10.35
N ALA A 300 21.22 -6.36 9.05
CA ALA A 300 22.55 -6.06 8.51
C ALA A 300 22.97 -4.61 8.81
N SER A 301 22.02 -3.67 8.68
CA SER A 301 22.26 -2.26 9.06
C SER A 301 22.52 -2.10 10.55
N MET A 302 21.75 -2.79 11.41
CA MET A 302 21.94 -2.75 12.87
C MET A 302 23.27 -3.36 13.29
N LEU A 303 23.71 -4.45 12.64
CA LEU A 303 25.02 -5.04 12.89
C LEU A 303 26.15 -4.05 12.60
N GLY A 304 26.08 -3.34 11.47
CA GLY A 304 27.05 -2.31 11.11
C GLY A 304 27.06 -1.14 12.07
N LEU A 305 25.88 -0.69 12.51
CA LEU A 305 25.73 0.38 13.52
C LEU A 305 26.24 -0.06 14.90
N TYR A 306 25.94 -1.28 15.32
CA TYR A 306 26.37 -1.83 16.60
C TYR A 306 27.89 -1.97 16.67
N ALA A 307 28.53 -2.42 15.58
CA ALA A 307 29.99 -2.48 15.53
C ALA A 307 30.65 -1.10 15.73
N ARG A 308 30.07 -0.05 15.16
CA ARG A 308 30.52 1.34 15.36
C ARG A 308 30.27 1.82 16.78
N TYR A 309 29.10 1.50 17.34
CA TYR A 309 28.74 1.80 18.72
C TYR A 309 29.78 1.23 19.72
N VAL A 310 30.10 -0.06 19.60
CA VAL A 310 31.06 -0.74 20.49
C VAL A 310 32.48 -0.18 20.37
N VAL A 311 32.93 0.14 19.15
CA VAL A 311 34.27 0.74 18.94
C VAL A 311 34.35 2.10 19.63
N ALA A 312 33.30 2.90 19.56
CA ALA A 312 33.28 4.21 20.20
C ALA A 312 33.29 4.08 21.73
N GLU A 313 32.45 3.22 22.33
CA GLU A 313 32.46 2.98 23.79
C GLU A 313 33.82 2.52 24.36
N ASN A 314 34.62 1.78 23.57
CA ASN A 314 35.93 1.30 24.01
C ASN A 314 37.08 2.28 23.71
N GLY A 315 36.81 3.37 22.99
CA GLY A 315 37.80 4.23 22.35
C GLY A 315 38.28 5.41 23.19
N HIS A 316 37.40 6.30 23.66
CA HIS A 316 37.76 7.52 24.41
C HIS A 316 36.53 8.18 25.10
N PRO A 317 36.38 8.09 26.43
CA PRO A 317 35.19 8.57 27.19
C PRO A 317 34.90 10.08 27.11
N GLU A 318 35.89 10.89 26.73
CA GLU A 318 35.84 12.36 26.88
C GLU A 318 35.35 13.09 25.61
N HIS A 319 35.21 12.39 24.48
CA HIS A 319 34.64 12.88 23.21
C HIS A 319 33.43 12.04 22.74
N ASP A 320 32.91 11.17 23.61
CA ASP A 320 31.84 10.20 23.32
C ASP A 320 30.45 10.83 23.23
N GLN A 321 30.23 12.02 23.78
CA GLN A 321 29.04 12.80 23.41
C GLN A 321 29.23 13.47 22.05
N ASP A 322 30.42 13.99 21.72
CA ASP A 322 30.65 14.78 20.51
C ASP A 322 30.54 13.98 19.19
N ILE A 323 30.94 12.72 19.10
CA ILE A 323 30.83 11.91 17.86
C ILE A 323 29.39 11.40 17.66
N PHE A 324 28.73 11.07 18.75
CA PHE A 324 27.37 10.54 18.77
C PHE A 324 26.33 11.64 18.61
N ASP A 325 26.55 12.79 19.25
CA ASP A 325 25.87 14.03 18.96
C ASP A 325 26.27 14.49 17.56
N ALA A 326 27.50 14.35 17.04
CA ALA A 326 27.75 14.62 15.60
C ALA A 326 27.01 13.68 14.60
N LEU A 327 26.62 12.47 15.02
CA LEU A 327 25.75 11.56 14.26
C LEU A 327 24.25 11.87 14.43
N LEU A 328 23.86 12.50 15.54
CA LEU A 328 22.47 12.80 15.93
C LEU A 328 22.09 14.30 15.78
N ASP A 329 23.07 15.18 15.74
CA ASP A 329 23.03 16.60 16.05
C ASP A 329 23.91 17.41 15.08
N ARG A 330 23.25 18.28 14.34
CA ARG A 330 23.75 19.62 14.05
C ARG A 330 22.63 20.56 14.50
N GLU A 331 22.62 20.82 15.81
CA GLU A 331 21.97 21.93 16.50
C GLU A 331 20.44 22.05 16.31
N ASP A 332 19.65 21.28 17.08
CA ASP A 332 18.25 21.59 17.52
C ASP A 332 17.14 21.73 16.43
N PRO A 333 15.84 21.69 16.78
CA PRO A 333 15.02 20.60 17.32
C PRO A 333 14.46 19.70 16.18
N THR A 334 14.20 18.41 16.46
CA THR A 334 13.59 17.37 15.57
C THR A 334 14.50 16.58 14.59
N THR A 335 15.80 16.41 14.87
CA THR A 335 16.64 15.26 14.41
C THR A 335 16.95 15.10 12.90
N LYS A 336 17.64 16.06 12.27
CA LYS A 336 18.19 15.94 10.90
C LYS A 336 19.43 15.02 10.75
N GLY A 337 20.11 14.63 11.84
CA GLY A 337 21.26 13.70 11.77
C GLY A 337 20.86 12.23 11.60
N LEU A 338 19.85 11.80 12.37
CA LEU A 338 19.20 10.49 12.25
C LEU A 338 18.51 10.28 10.90
N SER A 339 18.09 11.37 10.27
CA SER A 339 17.34 11.32 9.01
C SER A 339 18.20 10.91 7.81
N ALA A 340 19.53 10.95 7.91
CA ALA A 340 20.41 10.36 6.90
C ALA A 340 20.64 8.84 7.08
N ILE A 341 20.32 8.29 8.25
CA ILE A 341 20.56 6.87 8.56
C ILE A 341 19.41 6.04 7.99
N MET A 342 19.74 4.99 7.23
CA MET A 342 18.75 4.00 6.79
C MET A 342 18.10 3.35 8.01
N TYR A 343 16.80 3.12 7.95
CA TYR A 343 16.05 2.49 9.05
C TYR A 343 16.11 3.27 10.36
N ALA A 344 16.13 4.61 10.29
CA ALA A 344 16.27 5.49 11.46
C ALA A 344 15.37 5.12 12.64
N SER A 345 14.12 4.72 12.42
CA SER A 345 13.24 4.32 13.51
C SER A 345 13.71 3.06 14.22
N CYS A 346 14.21 2.10 13.45
CA CYS A 346 14.80 0.89 13.99
C CYS A 346 16.10 1.22 14.73
N SER A 347 16.92 2.12 14.17
CA SER A 347 18.14 2.60 14.80
C SER A 347 17.86 3.24 16.17
N VAL A 348 16.85 4.13 16.28
CA VAL A 348 16.49 4.77 17.55
C VAL A 348 16.12 3.74 18.62
N ASP A 349 15.33 2.72 18.27
CA ASP A 349 14.92 1.69 19.23
C ASP A 349 16.11 0.80 19.65
N SER A 350 16.97 0.43 18.70
CA SER A 350 18.20 -0.31 18.97
C SER A 350 19.17 0.46 19.86
N PHE A 351 19.48 1.72 19.51
CA PHE A 351 20.41 2.55 20.28
C PHE A 351 19.95 2.77 21.73
N ASN A 352 18.66 3.07 21.93
CA ASN A 352 18.15 3.27 23.28
C ASN A 352 18.23 2.00 24.12
N SER A 353 18.08 0.83 23.51
CA SER A 353 18.21 -0.46 24.18
C SER A 353 19.67 -0.80 24.48
N TRP A 354 20.60 -0.53 23.57
CA TRP A 354 22.04 -0.74 23.80
C TRP A 354 22.58 0.12 24.95
N LYS A 355 22.22 1.41 24.98
CA LYS A 355 22.62 2.33 26.07
C LYS A 355 22.13 1.90 27.45
N ARG A 356 21.02 1.15 27.49
CA ARG A 356 20.37 0.66 28.71
C ARG A 356 20.72 -0.79 29.01
N ASP A 357 21.50 -1.42 28.13
CA ASP A 357 21.91 -2.80 28.30
C ASP A 357 22.76 -2.93 29.55
N ARG A 358 22.34 -3.82 30.44
CA ARG A 358 23.06 -4.14 31.67
C ARG A 358 23.80 -5.43 31.44
N ALA A 359 25.00 -5.58 32.01
CA ALA A 359 25.80 -6.82 31.90
C ALA A 359 25.03 -8.11 32.30
N GLU A 360 23.92 -7.98 33.02
CA GLU A 360 23.04 -9.07 33.47
C GLU A 360 21.94 -9.48 32.46
N SER A 361 21.72 -8.74 31.37
CA SER A 361 20.65 -9.03 30.39
C SER A 361 20.86 -10.35 29.63
N GLY A 362 22.12 -10.78 29.50
CA GLY A 362 22.52 -11.97 28.75
C GLY A 362 22.31 -11.86 27.23
N ILE A 363 21.97 -10.67 26.71
CA ILE A 363 21.69 -10.46 25.28
C ILE A 363 23.02 -10.31 24.52
N CYS A 364 23.28 -11.23 23.59
CA CYS A 364 24.43 -11.10 22.69
C CYS A 364 24.00 -10.45 21.36
N TRP A 365 23.98 -9.10 21.34
CA TRP A 365 23.54 -8.30 20.19
C TRP A 365 24.19 -8.71 18.86
N ASN A 366 25.51 -8.88 18.84
CA ASN A 366 26.27 -9.25 17.64
C ASN A 366 25.85 -10.64 17.11
N THR A 367 25.65 -11.62 17.99
CA THR A 367 25.18 -12.96 17.60
C THR A 367 23.74 -12.90 17.10
N ASN A 368 22.86 -12.14 17.76
CA ASN A 368 21.45 -12.01 17.36
C ASN A 368 21.31 -11.36 15.98
N TYR A 369 22.09 -10.33 15.66
CA TYR A 369 22.06 -9.73 14.32
C TYR A 369 22.63 -10.65 13.23
N ARG A 370 23.52 -11.59 13.59
CA ARG A 370 24.08 -12.59 12.65
C ARG A 370 23.16 -13.79 12.44
N GLN A 371 22.16 -14.01 13.29
CA GLN A 371 21.21 -15.11 13.10
C GLN A 371 20.40 -14.89 11.82
N ALA A 372 20.42 -15.91 10.95
CA ALA A 372 19.57 -15.94 9.78
C ALA A 372 18.10 -15.86 10.21
N SER A 373 17.33 -14.95 9.59
CA SER A 373 15.88 -14.97 9.78
C SER A 373 15.34 -16.34 9.35
N PRO A 374 14.37 -16.93 10.10
CA PRO A 374 13.67 -18.09 9.59
C PRO A 374 13.12 -17.75 8.21
N THR A 375 13.45 -18.58 7.23
CA THR A 375 12.98 -18.49 5.85
C THR A 375 11.53 -18.96 5.82
N ASN A 376 10.60 -18.18 6.36
CA ASN A 376 9.18 -18.41 6.14
C ASN A 376 8.39 -17.15 6.43
N SER A 377 7.87 -16.53 5.38
CA SER A 377 6.44 -16.24 5.32
C SER A 377 6.06 -15.84 3.90
N ALA A 378 4.84 -16.28 3.58
CA ALA A 378 3.95 -15.96 2.46
C ALA A 378 4.58 -15.28 1.24
N ASN A 379 4.41 -15.94 0.09
CA ASN A 379 4.49 -15.28 -1.20
C ASN A 379 3.86 -13.88 -1.10
N PRO A 380 4.52 -12.82 -1.59
CA PRO A 380 3.81 -11.57 -1.79
C PRO A 380 2.50 -11.92 -2.50
N ARG A 381 1.40 -11.23 -2.15
CA ARG A 381 0.20 -11.23 -2.99
C ARG A 381 0.65 -11.28 -4.44
N ALA A 382 0.08 -12.20 -5.21
CA ALA A 382 0.29 -12.35 -6.63
C ALA A 382 0.73 -11.01 -7.22
N ASN A 383 1.99 -10.96 -7.67
CA ASN A 383 2.86 -9.81 -7.94
C ASN A 383 2.26 -8.81 -8.97
N THR A 384 1.07 -8.28 -8.67
CA THR A 384 0.18 -7.66 -9.65
C THR A 384 0.20 -6.17 -9.45
N MET A 385 0.76 -5.50 -10.44
CA MET A 385 0.95 -4.05 -10.42
C MET A 385 -0.41 -3.34 -10.42
N PRO A 386 -0.54 -2.18 -9.76
CA PRO A 386 -1.78 -1.40 -9.73
C PRO A 386 -2.38 -1.11 -11.12
N TRP A 387 -1.54 -0.91 -12.15
CA TRP A 387 -2.00 -0.70 -13.52
C TRP A 387 -2.74 -1.92 -14.10
N PHE A 388 -2.31 -3.13 -13.72
CA PHE A 388 -2.89 -4.37 -14.21
C PHE A 388 -4.21 -4.67 -13.50
N THR A 389 -4.20 -4.63 -12.17
CA THR A 389 -5.42 -4.93 -11.38
C THR A 389 -6.50 -3.87 -11.55
N SER A 390 -6.13 -2.63 -11.83
CA SER A 390 -7.10 -1.56 -12.09
C SER A 390 -7.72 -1.62 -13.49
N SER A 391 -7.13 -2.35 -14.44
CA SER A 391 -7.58 -2.35 -15.84
C SER A 391 -8.42 -3.56 -16.23
N LEU A 392 -8.50 -4.62 -15.40
CA LEU A 392 -9.25 -5.83 -15.72
C LEU A 392 -10.47 -6.01 -14.82
N GLN A 393 -11.54 -6.56 -15.39
CA GLN A 393 -12.77 -6.90 -14.68
C GLN A 393 -13.45 -8.10 -15.37
N TYR A 394 -14.26 -8.85 -14.62
CA TYR A 394 -15.17 -9.81 -15.24
C TYR A 394 -16.40 -9.12 -15.80
N MET A 395 -16.88 -9.59 -16.95
CA MET A 395 -18.08 -9.11 -17.62
C MET A 395 -19.02 -10.28 -17.91
N VAL A 396 -20.31 -10.10 -17.66
CA VAL A 396 -21.37 -11.06 -17.96
C VAL A 396 -22.46 -10.37 -18.76
N LEU A 397 -22.68 -10.84 -19.99
CA LEU A 397 -23.78 -10.37 -20.82
C LEU A 397 -25.11 -10.96 -20.34
N GLU A 398 -26.22 -10.31 -20.63
CA GLU A 398 -27.56 -10.85 -20.33
C GLU A 398 -27.79 -12.26 -20.90
N SER A 399 -27.26 -12.53 -22.10
CA SER A 399 -27.30 -13.87 -22.72
C SER A 399 -26.42 -14.91 -22.03
N GLU A 400 -25.54 -14.51 -21.12
CA GLU A 400 -24.52 -15.34 -20.46
C GLU A 400 -24.84 -15.60 -18.98
N LEU A 401 -25.98 -15.14 -18.45
CA LEU A 401 -26.34 -15.30 -17.03
C LEU A 401 -26.40 -16.77 -16.57
N SER A 402 -26.85 -17.67 -17.44
CA SER A 402 -26.94 -19.11 -17.15
C SER A 402 -25.59 -19.84 -17.22
N LEU A 403 -24.51 -19.15 -17.62
CA LEU A 403 -23.20 -19.76 -17.83
C LEU A 403 -22.47 -19.98 -16.50
N ALA A 404 -22.01 -21.21 -16.29
CA ALA A 404 -21.17 -21.61 -15.16
C ALA A 404 -19.79 -22.09 -15.63
N GLY A 405 -18.80 -22.12 -14.73
CA GLY A 405 -17.46 -22.67 -14.99
C GLY A 405 -16.50 -21.75 -15.77
N LYS A 406 -17.00 -20.64 -16.32
CA LYS A 406 -16.16 -19.61 -16.95
C LYS A 406 -16.74 -18.20 -16.81
N ARG A 407 -15.86 -17.20 -16.89
CA ARG A 407 -16.19 -15.78 -16.91
C ARG A 407 -15.40 -15.06 -17.97
N ARG A 408 -16.03 -14.07 -18.60
CA ARG A 408 -15.35 -13.26 -19.60
C ARG A 408 -14.54 -12.18 -18.91
N ILE A 409 -13.32 -11.96 -19.36
CA ILE A 409 -12.47 -10.86 -18.89
C ILE A 409 -12.53 -9.75 -19.93
N VAL A 410 -12.60 -8.51 -19.48
CA VAL A 410 -12.45 -7.33 -20.32
C VAL A 410 -11.37 -6.42 -19.78
N CYS A 411 -10.74 -5.68 -20.68
CA CYS A 411 -9.90 -4.55 -20.35
C CYS A 411 -10.76 -3.28 -20.32
N LEU A 412 -10.66 -2.50 -19.25
CA LEU A 412 -11.40 -1.26 -19.03
C LEU A 412 -10.77 -0.11 -19.83
N HIS A 413 -10.76 -0.25 -21.16
CA HIS A 413 -10.20 0.71 -22.10
C HIS A 413 -11.14 0.92 -23.29
N SER A 414 -11.17 2.11 -23.88
CA SER A 414 -12.09 2.45 -24.98
C SER A 414 -11.94 1.59 -26.24
N SER A 415 -10.79 0.95 -26.42
CA SER A 415 -10.49 0.07 -27.56
C SER A 415 -10.77 -1.41 -27.31
N ASP A 416 -11.25 -1.79 -26.13
CA ASP A 416 -11.58 -3.18 -25.83
C ASP A 416 -12.68 -3.69 -26.77
N PHE A 417 -12.61 -4.98 -27.10
CA PHE A 417 -13.54 -5.61 -28.05
C PHE A 417 -15.02 -5.51 -27.61
N LEU A 418 -15.27 -5.49 -26.29
CA LEU A 418 -16.61 -5.43 -25.71
C LEU A 418 -16.83 -4.16 -24.90
N TYR A 419 -15.94 -3.85 -23.98
CA TYR A 419 -16.02 -2.64 -23.18
C TYR A 419 -15.75 -1.43 -24.08
N GLY A 420 -16.67 -0.49 -24.14
CA GLY A 420 -16.55 0.64 -25.06
C GLY A 420 -17.23 0.45 -26.43
N SER A 421 -17.69 -0.76 -26.74
CA SER A 421 -18.37 -1.07 -28.01
C SER A 421 -19.81 -0.52 -28.09
N ASP A 422 -20.41 -0.52 -29.29
CA ASP A 422 -21.78 -0.03 -29.56
C ASP A 422 -22.90 -0.98 -29.06
N ARG A 423 -22.57 -1.93 -28.17
CA ARG A 423 -23.50 -2.98 -27.77
C ARG A 423 -24.48 -2.46 -26.72
N LYS A 424 -25.72 -2.21 -27.15
CA LYS A 424 -26.91 -1.96 -26.30
C LYS A 424 -27.39 -3.19 -25.52
N VAL A 425 -26.51 -4.13 -25.21
CA VAL A 425 -26.87 -5.34 -24.47
C VAL A 425 -26.77 -5.02 -22.99
N LYS A 426 -27.71 -5.50 -22.18
CA LYS A 426 -27.64 -5.37 -20.73
C LYS A 426 -26.44 -6.18 -20.22
N THR A 427 -25.59 -5.57 -19.41
CA THR A 427 -24.36 -6.21 -18.91
C THR A 427 -24.16 -5.98 -17.43
N VAL A 428 -23.52 -6.95 -16.77
CA VAL A 428 -23.17 -6.90 -15.35
C VAL A 428 -21.70 -7.25 -15.21
N PHE A 429 -20.99 -6.51 -14.37
CA PHE A 429 -19.58 -6.72 -14.08
C PHE A 429 -19.42 -7.32 -12.70
N LEU A 430 -18.37 -8.13 -12.53
CA LEU A 430 -17.99 -8.73 -11.26
C LEU A 430 -16.51 -8.42 -10.99
N PRO A 431 -16.13 -8.12 -9.73
CA PRO A 431 -14.73 -7.97 -9.38
C PRO A 431 -13.98 -9.29 -9.60
N ILE A 432 -12.70 -9.19 -9.98
CA ILE A 432 -11.77 -10.31 -9.97
C ILE A 432 -11.25 -10.47 -8.54
N ASP A 433 -11.37 -11.67 -7.97
CA ASP A 433 -10.73 -11.98 -6.71
C ASP A 433 -9.26 -12.32 -7.00
N TRP A 434 -8.36 -11.35 -6.83
CA TRP A 434 -6.94 -11.56 -7.14
C TRP A 434 -6.23 -12.56 -6.20
N ASP A 435 -6.85 -12.96 -5.10
CA ASP A 435 -6.29 -13.99 -4.21
C ASP A 435 -6.75 -15.38 -4.68
N ASP A 436 -8.02 -15.55 -5.04
CA ASP A 436 -8.59 -16.85 -5.46
C ASP A 436 -8.47 -17.12 -6.97
N ASP A 437 -8.66 -16.10 -7.81
CA ASP A 437 -8.75 -16.25 -9.26
C ASP A 437 -7.41 -16.17 -9.99
N PHE A 438 -6.33 -15.72 -9.34
CA PHE A 438 -5.06 -15.40 -10.01
C PHE A 438 -4.43 -16.59 -10.75
N ASN A 439 -4.68 -17.81 -10.26
CA ASN A 439 -4.16 -19.04 -10.87
C ASN A 439 -5.13 -19.68 -11.86
N ASN A 440 -6.26 -19.02 -12.18
CA ASN A 440 -7.20 -19.52 -13.17
C ASN A 440 -6.58 -19.56 -14.57
N VAL A 441 -7.01 -20.56 -15.35
CA VAL A 441 -6.60 -20.71 -16.75
C VAL A 441 -7.33 -19.66 -17.58
N ILE A 442 -6.57 -18.90 -18.37
CA ILE A 442 -7.11 -17.89 -19.27
C ILE A 442 -7.10 -18.40 -20.70
N LYS A 443 -8.27 -18.50 -21.33
CA LYS A 443 -8.41 -18.81 -22.76
C LYS A 443 -8.55 -17.54 -23.57
N VAL A 444 -7.65 -17.37 -24.54
CA VAL A 444 -7.68 -16.27 -25.50
C VAL A 444 -8.10 -16.82 -26.85
N SER A 445 -9.23 -16.34 -27.36
CA SER A 445 -9.82 -16.78 -28.61
C SER A 445 -9.73 -15.66 -29.65
N SER A 446 -8.89 -15.87 -30.66
CA SER A 446 -8.87 -15.09 -31.89
C SER A 446 -9.81 -15.70 -32.94
N PRO A 447 -10.09 -15.01 -34.05
CA PRO A 447 -10.90 -15.58 -35.14
C PRO A 447 -10.35 -16.88 -35.76
N LYS A 448 -9.07 -17.22 -35.54
CA LYS A 448 -8.41 -18.36 -36.20
C LYS A 448 -7.84 -19.39 -35.23
N ILE A 449 -7.48 -18.99 -34.01
CA ILE A 449 -6.70 -19.78 -33.05
C ILE A 449 -7.21 -19.49 -31.64
N VAL A 450 -7.26 -20.54 -30.82
CA VAL A 450 -7.44 -20.45 -29.36
C VAL A 450 -6.15 -20.90 -28.70
N TRP A 451 -5.70 -20.15 -27.68
CA TRP A 451 -4.57 -20.52 -26.85
C TRP A 451 -4.83 -20.20 -25.38
N GLU A 452 -3.99 -20.74 -24.50
CA GLU A 452 -4.10 -20.60 -23.05
C GLU A 452 -3.01 -19.67 -22.51
N SER A 453 -3.30 -19.04 -21.37
CA SER A 453 -2.41 -18.20 -20.59
C SER A 453 -2.85 -18.19 -19.11
N SER A 454 -2.24 -17.36 -18.28
CA SER A 454 -2.63 -17.13 -16.89
C SER A 454 -2.59 -15.64 -16.55
N PHE A 455 -3.24 -15.21 -15.46
CA PHE A 455 -3.10 -13.83 -15.00
C PHE A 455 -1.64 -13.46 -14.68
N SER A 456 -0.82 -14.41 -14.24
CA SER A 456 0.60 -14.18 -13.96
C SER A 456 1.42 -13.81 -15.22
N GLU A 457 1.13 -14.47 -16.35
CA GLU A 457 1.74 -14.16 -17.64
C GLU A 457 1.24 -12.83 -18.20
N LEU A 458 -0.08 -12.58 -18.09
CA LEU A 458 -0.68 -11.32 -18.51
C LEU A 458 -0.14 -10.14 -17.68
N ALA A 459 0.04 -10.31 -16.37
CA ALA A 459 0.60 -9.28 -15.49
C ALA A 459 2.06 -8.95 -15.81
N SER A 460 2.78 -9.91 -16.40
CA SER A 460 4.16 -9.73 -16.85
C SER A 460 4.27 -9.12 -18.26
N THR A 461 3.14 -8.90 -18.94
CA THR A 461 3.06 -8.33 -20.28
C THR A 461 3.08 -6.80 -20.25
N GLN A 462 3.55 -6.16 -21.32
CA GLN A 462 3.52 -4.70 -21.43
C GLN A 462 2.07 -4.18 -21.57
N PRO A 463 1.71 -3.03 -20.96
CA PRO A 463 0.34 -2.49 -20.99
C PRO A 463 -0.24 -2.34 -22.41
N ILE A 464 0.54 -1.83 -23.37
CA ILE A 464 0.09 -1.65 -24.76
C ILE A 464 -0.20 -2.99 -25.44
N ALA A 465 0.64 -4.00 -25.18
CA ALA A 465 0.44 -5.34 -25.73
C ALA A 465 -0.80 -6.01 -25.12
N LEU A 466 -1.04 -5.80 -23.82
CA LEU A 466 -2.25 -6.26 -23.14
C LEU A 466 -3.49 -5.60 -23.75
N GLN A 467 -3.50 -4.29 -23.91
CA GLN A 467 -4.61 -3.56 -24.54
C GLN A 467 -4.89 -4.07 -25.96
N SER A 468 -3.84 -4.28 -26.76
CA SER A 468 -3.96 -4.84 -28.12
C SER A 468 -4.54 -6.26 -28.12
N LEU A 469 -4.16 -7.09 -27.15
CA LEU A 469 -4.73 -8.43 -26.98
C LEU A 469 -6.24 -8.35 -26.76
N PHE A 470 -6.69 -7.52 -25.82
CA PHE A 470 -8.12 -7.37 -25.49
C PHE A 470 -8.94 -6.63 -26.57
N ALA A 471 -8.30 -5.76 -27.36
CA ALA A 471 -8.95 -5.08 -28.48
C ALA A 471 -9.35 -6.03 -29.63
N ASN A 472 -8.63 -7.14 -29.79
CA ASN A 472 -8.74 -8.01 -30.96
C ASN A 472 -9.23 -9.43 -30.66
N ASN A 473 -9.36 -9.81 -29.39
CA ASN A 473 -9.63 -11.19 -28.99
C ASN A 473 -10.69 -11.27 -27.89
N GLU A 474 -11.39 -12.40 -27.84
CA GLU A 474 -12.22 -12.73 -26.69
C GLU A 474 -11.38 -13.43 -25.62
N VAL A 475 -11.47 -12.97 -24.37
CA VAL A 475 -10.67 -13.50 -23.25
C VAL A 475 -11.60 -14.05 -22.17
N TRP A 476 -11.32 -15.27 -21.72
CA TRP A 476 -12.13 -15.99 -20.75
C TRP A 476 -11.25 -16.57 -19.64
N ALA A 477 -11.68 -16.45 -18.38
CA ALA A 477 -11.16 -17.23 -17.28
C ALA A 477 -12.00 -18.50 -17.09
N GLU A 478 -11.36 -19.65 -16.95
CA GLU A 478 -11.98 -20.90 -16.51
C GLU A 478 -11.73 -21.09 -15.01
N GLY A 479 -12.78 -21.40 -14.26
CA GLY A 479 -12.74 -21.42 -12.80
C GLY A 479 -14.08 -21.84 -12.19
N ASN A 480 -14.16 -21.90 -10.86
CA ASN A 480 -15.37 -22.36 -10.16
C ASN A 480 -16.43 -21.26 -10.05
N TYR A 481 -16.94 -20.78 -11.19
CA TYR A 481 -17.94 -19.71 -11.23
C TYR A 481 -19.36 -20.28 -11.29
N ALA A 482 -20.20 -19.90 -10.31
CA ALA A 482 -21.62 -20.24 -10.29
C ALA A 482 -22.41 -19.55 -11.42
N SER A 483 -23.64 -19.96 -11.71
CA SER A 483 -24.53 -19.16 -12.59
C SER A 483 -25.09 -17.94 -11.86
N LEU A 484 -25.39 -16.86 -12.60
CA LEU A 484 -26.04 -15.64 -12.11
C LEU A 484 -27.55 -15.56 -12.42
N ALA A 485 -28.12 -16.61 -13.04
CA ALA A 485 -29.51 -16.67 -13.49
C ALA A 485 -30.49 -16.97 -12.36
#